data_AF-X6GI53-F1
#
_entry.id   AF-X6GI53-F1
#
_cell.length_a   1.000
_cell.length_b   1.000
_cell.length_c   1.000
_cell.angle_alpha   90.00
_cell.angle_beta   90.00
_cell.angle_gamma   90.00
#
_symmetry.space_group_name_H-M   'P 1'
#
loop_
_entity.id
_entity.type
_entity.pdbx_description
1 polymer ?
#
loop_
_entity_poly.entity_id
_entity_poly.type
_entity_poly.pdbx_seq_one_letter_code
_entity_poly.pdbx_strand_id
1 'polypeptide(L)' 'MIVSANNRDVTQPSDIQEEWAKSRQLNKPMLFRISRQGQSLFVAVATAKS' A
#
# COMPACT_ATOMS: atom_id res chain seq x y z
N MET A 1 -5.64 -10.82 -1.39
CA MET A 1 -6.01 -9.61 -2.16
C MET A 1 -5.50 -8.40 -1.41
N ILE A 2 -4.87 -7.42 -2.07
CA ILE A 2 -4.61 -6.11 -1.45
C ILE A 2 -5.95 -5.38 -1.40
N VAL A 3 -6.41 -5.05 -0.20
CA VAL A 3 -7.72 -4.43 0.02
C VAL A 3 -7.60 -2.95 0.38
N SER A 4 -6.44 -2.52 0.88
CA SER A 4 -6.15 -1.09 1.02
C SER A 4 -4.67 -0.80 0.82
N ALA A 5 -4.39 0.41 0.33
CA ALA A 5 -3.08 1.02 0.24
C ALA A 5 -3.13 2.36 0.99
N ASN A 6 -2.29 2.52 1.99
CA ASN A 6 -2.41 3.53 3.04
C ASN A 6 -3.84 3.55 3.60
N ASN A 7 -4.52 4.71 3.55
CA ASN A 7 -5.88 4.91 4.04
C ASN A 7 -6.94 4.81 2.94
N ARG A 8 -6.59 4.30 1.75
CA ARG A 8 -7.50 4.17 0.60
C ARG A 8 -7.79 2.70 0.31
N ASP A 9 -9.05 2.36 0.11
CA ASP A 9 -9.45 1.04 -0.37
C ASP A 9 -8.98 0.84 -1.82
N VAL A 10 -8.49 -0.37 -2.11
CA VAL A 10 -8.06 -0.76 -3.45
C VAL A 10 -9.23 -1.42 -4.17
N THR A 11 -9.70 -0.75 -5.21
CA THR A 11 -10.77 -1.23 -6.10
C THR A 11 -10.22 -1.68 -7.45
N GLN A 12 -9.09 -1.11 -7.86
CA GLN A 12 -8.39 -1.42 -9.10
C GLN A 12 -6.86 -1.26 -8.92
N PRO A 13 -6.03 -1.93 -9.75
CA PRO A 13 -4.57 -1.86 -9.61
C PRO A 13 -3.99 -0.44 -9.69
N SER A 14 -4.61 0.48 -10.44
CA SER A 14 -4.17 1.87 -10.56
C SER A 14 -4.26 2.65 -9.24
N ASP A 15 -5.15 2.26 -8.32
CA ASP A 15 -5.22 2.88 -6.97
C ASP A 15 -3.90 2.72 -6.22
N ILE A 16 -3.23 1.56 -6.39
CA ILE A 16 -1.92 1.29 -5.79
C ILE A 16 -0.86 2.15 -6.45
N GLN A 17 -0.89 2.30 -7.78
CA GLN A 17 0.09 3.10 -8.52
C GLN A 17 0.03 4.58 -8.11
N GLU A 18 -1.18 5.12 -7.95
CA GLU A 18 -1.39 6.50 -7.47
C GLU A 18 -0.86 6.70 -6.06
N GLU A 19 -1.22 5.82 -5.12
CA GLU A 19 -0.75 5.91 -3.73
C GLU A 19 0.77 5.71 -3.64
N TRP A 20 1.32 4.81 -4.45
CA TRP A 20 2.77 4.60 -4.52
C TRP A 20 3.51 5.85 -4.99
N ALA A 21 3.01 6.51 -6.03
CA ALA A 21 3.60 7.76 -6.53
C ALA A 21 3.56 8.86 -5.46
N LYS A 22 2.43 9.01 -4.74
CA LYS A 22 2.30 9.96 -3.62
C LYS A 22 3.26 9.65 -2.48
N SER A 23 3.33 8.39 -2.04
CA SER A 23 4.23 7.97 -0.94
C SER A 23 5.69 8.22 -1.28
N ARG A 24 6.11 7.99 -2.54
CA ARG A 24 7.45 8.32 -3.03
C ARG A 24 7.73 9.81 -2.97
N GLN A 25 6.81 10.66 -3.46
CA GLN A 25 6.96 12.12 -3.39
C GLN A 25 7.09 12.62 -1.94
N LEU A 26 6.39 11.98 -1.01
CA LEU A 26 6.41 12.33 0.40
C LEU A 26 7.54 11.66 1.19
N ASN A 27 8.38 10.82 0.55
CA ASN A 27 9.38 9.98 1.21
C ASN A 27 8.81 9.19 2.41
N LYS A 28 7.61 8.64 2.25
CA LYS A 28 6.92 7.84 3.27
C LYS A 28 6.79 6.38 2.83
N PRO A 29 6.83 5.43 3.77
CA PRO A 29 6.48 4.05 3.47
C PRO A 29 5.04 3.92 2.97
N MET A 30 4.79 2.91 2.14
CA MET A 30 3.45 2.44 1.76
C MET A 30 2.99 1.40 2.75
N LEU A 31 1.80 1.55 3.34
CA LEU A 31 1.17 0.52 4.16
C LEU A 31 0.10 -0.20 3.36
N PHE A 32 0.24 -1.50 3.15
CA PHE A 32 -0.79 -2.32 2.53
C PHE A 32 -1.55 -3.12 3.58
N ARG A 33 -2.86 -3.25 3.39
CA ARG A 33 -3.66 -4.28 4.05
C ARG A 33 -3.99 -5.36 3.03
N ILE A 34 -3.69 -6.60 3.38
CA ILE A 34 -3.91 -7.78 2.55
C ILE A 34 -4.93 -8.67 3.24
N SER A 35 -6.02 -8.98 2.55
CA SER A 35 -6.96 -10.02 2.97
C SER A 35 -6.52 -11.37 2.43
N ARG A 36 -6.28 -12.34 3.32
CA ARG A 36 -5.92 -13.72 3.00
C ARG A 36 -6.61 -14.66 3.98
N GLN A 37 -7.45 -15.56 3.49
CA GLN A 37 -8.11 -16.61 4.29
C GLN A 37 -8.84 -16.06 5.53
N GLY A 38 -9.57 -14.95 5.38
CA GLY A 38 -10.30 -14.30 6.47
C GLY A 38 -9.43 -13.50 7.45
N GLN A 39 -8.11 -13.49 7.28
CA GLN A 39 -7.18 -12.71 8.08
C GLN A 39 -6.75 -11.45 7.34
N SER A 40 -6.44 -10.40 8.11
CA SER A 40 -5.80 -9.18 7.62
C SER A 40 -4.31 -9.19 7.97
N LEU A 41 -3.46 -9.12 6.94
CA LEU A 41 -2.03 -8.88 7.09
C LEU A 41 -1.72 -7.43 6.73
N PHE A 42 -0.86 -6.78 7.50
CA PHE A 42 -0.37 -5.43 7.22
C PHE A 42 1.09 -5.50 6.79
N VAL A 43 1.43 -4.89 5.65
CA VAL A 43 2.78 -4.89 5.08
C VAL A 43 3.22 -3.46 4.80
N ALA A 44 4.30 -3.03 5.44
CA ALA A 44 4.92 -1.74 5.16
C ALA A 44 6.05 -1.91 4.15
N VAL A 45 6.02 -1.14 3.06
CA VAL A 45 7.09 -1.11 2.04
C VAL A 45 7.73 0.27 2.06
N ALA A 46 8.99 0.33 2.44
CA ALA A 46 9.79 1.54 2.46
C ALA A 46 10.88 1.48 1.36
N THR A 47 11.21 2.62 0.78
CA THR A 47 12.44 2.73 0.00
C THR A 47 13.63 2.71 0.94
N ALA A 48 14.59 1.81 0.71
CA ALA A 48 15.85 1.84 1.43
C ALA A 48 16.52 3.21 1.22
N LYS A 49 17.01 3.81 2.30
CA LYS A 49 18.00 4.90 2.17
C LYS A 49 19.27 4.25 1.65
N SER A 50 19.67 4.64 0.44
CA SER A 50 21.00 4.38 -0.13
C SER A 50 22.08 5.08 0.67
#